data_AF-A0A087V1Q1-F1
#
_entry.id   AF-A0A087V1Q1-F1
#
_cell.length_a   1.000
_cell.length_b   1.000
_cell.length_c   1.000
_cell.angle_alpha   90.00
_cell.angle_beta   90.00
_cell.angle_gamma   90.00
#
_symmetry.space_group_name_H-M   'P 1'
#
loop_
_entity.id
_entity.type
_entity.pdbx_description
1 polymer ?
#
loop_
_entity_poly.entity_id
_entity_poly.type
_entity_poly.pdbx_seq_one_letter_code
_entity_poly.pdbx_strand_id
1 'polypeptide(L)' 'MDGTNRQVFLSINLQWPSGLSIDYSGKKLYWCDAYLHRL' A
#
# COMPACT_ATOMS: atom_id res chain seq x y z
N MET A 1 -11.06 -3.68 -14.55
CA MET A 1 -9.59 -3.77 -14.45
C MET A 1 -8.96 -3.47 -15.82
N ASP A 2 -9.46 -2.44 -16.50
CA ASP A 2 -8.98 -1.97 -17.82
C ASP A 2 -7.73 -1.07 -17.71
N GLY A 3 -7.30 -0.76 -16.48
CA GLY A 3 -6.06 -0.03 -16.21
C GLY A 3 -6.15 1.48 -16.43
N THR A 4 -7.32 1.99 -16.79
CA THR A 4 -7.59 3.43 -16.87
C THR A 4 -7.66 4.05 -15.46
N ASN A 5 -7.43 5.36 -15.35
CA ASN A 5 -7.46 6.11 -14.07
C ASN A 5 -6.51 5.61 -12.97
N ARG A 6 -5.36 5.03 -13.34
CA ARG A 6 -4.31 4.66 -12.38
C ARG A 6 -3.78 5.90 -11.66
N GLN A 7 -3.77 5.87 -10.34
CA GLN A 7 -3.22 6.92 -9.47
C GLN A 7 -2.21 6.34 -8.48
N VAL A 8 -1.22 7.16 -8.11
CA VAL A 8 -0.27 6.82 -7.05
C VAL A 8 -0.82 7.36 -5.73
N PHE A 9 -1.13 6.47 -4.78
CA PHE A 9 -1.69 6.84 -3.49
C PHE A 9 -0.62 7.02 -2.39
N LEU A 10 0.55 6.41 -2.55
CA LEU A 10 1.69 6.56 -1.65
C LEU A 10 3.00 6.45 -2.44
N SER A 11 3.89 7.43 -2.27
CA SER A 11 5.21 7.48 -2.93
C SER A 11 6.37 7.77 -1.97
N ILE A 12 6.09 8.03 -0.69
CA ILE A 12 7.08 8.35 0.33
C ILE A 12 7.15 7.22 1.36
N ASN A 13 8.33 7.04 1.97
CA ASN A 13 8.56 6.02 2.99
C ASN A 13 8.20 4.59 2.55
N LEU A 14 8.45 4.27 1.28
CA LEU A 14 8.37 2.92 0.72
C LEU A 14 9.76 2.54 0.25
N GLN A 15 10.40 1.66 1.00
CA GLN A 15 11.68 1.07 0.65
C GLN A 15 11.44 -0.30 0.02
N TRP A 16 10.75 -1.21 0.73
CA TRP A 16 10.41 -2.55 0.25
C TRP A 16 8.94 -2.93 0.54
N PRO A 17 7.99 -2.51 -0.31
CA PRO A 17 6.60 -2.94 -0.19
C PRO A 17 6.48 -4.45 -0.42
N SER A 18 5.97 -5.16 0.59
CA SER A 18 5.88 -6.63 0.58
C SER A 18 4.44 -7.16 0.68
N GLY A 19 3.51 -6.35 1.18
CA GLY A 19 2.11 -6.74 1.35
C GLY A 19 1.13 -5.58 1.18
N LEU A 20 -0.04 -5.88 0.63
CA LEU A 20 -1.15 -4.95 0.43
C LEU A 20 -2.48 -5.67 0.70
N SER A 21 -3.36 -5.05 1.49
CA SER A 21 -4.71 -5.57 1.75
C SER A 21 -5.72 -4.42 1.89
N ILE A 22 -6.97 -4.68 1.52
CA ILE A 22 -8.05 -3.69 1.54
C ILE A 22 -9.21 -4.19 2.41
N ASP A 23 -9.68 -3.32 3.30
CA ASP A 23 -10.90 -3.49 4.08
C ASP A 23 -11.99 -2.57 3.51
N TYR A 24 -12.94 -3.16 2.80
CA TYR A 24 -14.03 -2.43 2.17
C TYR A 24 -15.05 -1.89 3.18
N SER A 25 -15.31 -2.62 4.28
CA SER A 25 -16.29 -2.22 5.29
C SER A 25 -15.76 -1.03 6.11
N GLY A 26 -14.49 -1.09 6.50
CA GLY A 26 -13.81 -0.01 7.23
C GLY A 26 -13.29 1.11 6.34
N LYS A 27 -13.32 0.95 5.00
CA LYS A 27 -12.71 1.87 4.01
C LYS A 27 -11.23 2.13 4.31
N LYS A 28 -10.48 1.08 4.62
CA LYS A 28 -9.06 1.15 4.99
C LYS A 28 -8.20 0.38 4.00
N LEU A 29 -7.03 0.94 3.71
CA LEU A 29 -5.99 0.29 2.93
C LEU A 29 -4.79 0.06 3.85
N TYR A 30 -4.32 -1.18 3.92
CA TYR A 30 -3.18 -1.58 4.74
C TYR A 30 -2.02 -2.00 3.84
N TRP A 31 -0.82 -1.54 4.16
CA TRP A 31 0.40 -1.95 3.46
C TRP A 31 1.51 -2.27 4.46
N CYS A 32 2.40 -3.16 4.05
CA CYS A 32 3.58 -3.53 4.83
C CYS A 32 4.84 -3.18 4.04
N ASP A 33 5.81 -2.59 4.74
CA ASP A 33 7.16 -2.36 4.22
C ASP A 33 8.15 -3.19 5.04
N ALA A 34 8.85 -4.11 4.37
CA ALA A 34 9.72 -5.08 5.02
C ALA A 34 11.03 -4.46 5.55
N TYR A 35 11.39 -3.26 5.11
CA TYR A 35 12.59 -2.55 5.55
C TYR A 35 12.30 -1.59 6.71
N LEU A 36 11.07 -1.06 6.81
CA LEU A 36 10.65 -0.17 7.91
C LEU A 36 10.39 -0.88 9.23
N HIS A 37 10.56 -2.20 9.32
CA HIS A 37 10.69 -2.93 10.58
C HIS A 37 12.04 -2.57 11.26
N ARG A 38 12.17 -1.33 11.75
CA ARG A 38 13.20 -0.96 12.73
C ARG A 38 12.72 -1.36 14.12
N LEU A 39 13.51 -2.21 14.79
CA LEU A 39 13.49 -2.40 16.24
C LEU A 39 13.78 -1.07 16.96
#